data_AF-A0A419F3N8-F1
#
_entry.id   AF-A0A419F3N8-F1
#
_cell.length_a   1.000
_cell.length_b   1.000
_cell.length_c   1.000
_cell.angle_alpha   90.00
_cell.angle_beta   90.00
_cell.angle_gamma   90.00
#
_symmetry.space_group_name_H-M   'P 1'
#
loop_
_entity.id
_entity.type
_entity.pdbx_description
1 polymer ?
#
loop_
_entity_poly.entity_id
_entity_poly.type
_entity_poly.pdbx_seq_one_letter_code
_entity_poly.pdbx_strand_id
1 'polypeptide(L)'
;MSANETVAYEVVPLTPIWTAGVKGCDRIHETAIIGSLRFWYETVIRALGGQACSPIDKDYHRSPRGKKCGLETTRTGDIEKLCPACRMFGCTGWSRKFFLRVKKEPQIQRITASTHHHKLKRTIKIPIGDFWGPLTVEFRFLKKCDPEERQILRFIWETLLAKYVGMGGKVAQGGGLFRVVNLKGKFIEADEEKANEELKDWVARACQAVNAQWNDPDFELNKALFREYSLEFSSQISSLLFHRNVCSNHEVQGESNIIDLWGRYGVLPIAHEIRRAIRGTFTNQAKRHHVFGSTDRNGDEASHVSVSHCFREGNSGREVHFRVAYFLDDGFGMTDVNAIEKNLLNKSRLEGFLNPKGKAGLIQNLGMISGKSRTGEDLLRDEL
;
A
#
# COMPACT_ATOMS: atom_id res chain seq x y z
N MET A 1 -0.93 -8.23 27.29
CA MET A 1 -2.03 -9.14 26.89
C MET A 1 -1.54 -10.58 26.85
N SER A 2 -2.42 -11.57 27.03
CA SER A 2 -2.04 -12.99 27.14
C SER A 2 -1.75 -13.64 25.77
N ALA A 3 -0.95 -14.71 25.76
CA ALA A 3 -0.74 -15.50 24.54
C ALA A 3 -2.02 -16.28 24.17
N ASN A 4 -2.25 -16.50 22.87
CA ASN A 4 -3.41 -17.14 22.23
C ASN A 4 -4.67 -16.30 22.02
N GLU A 5 -4.62 -14.99 22.25
CA GLU A 5 -5.72 -14.10 21.88
C GLU A 5 -5.89 -14.03 20.35
N THR A 6 -7.14 -13.91 19.90
CA THR A 6 -7.50 -13.87 18.48
C THR A 6 -8.36 -12.65 18.19
N VAL A 7 -8.01 -11.94 17.11
CA VAL A 7 -8.76 -10.79 16.59
C VAL A 7 -9.04 -11.02 15.12
N ALA A 8 -10.28 -10.83 14.69
CA ALA A 8 -10.69 -11.08 13.32
C ALA A 8 -11.39 -9.88 12.72
N TYR A 9 -10.95 -9.47 11.53
CA TYR A 9 -11.55 -8.42 10.73
C TYR A 9 -12.28 -9.02 9.55
N GLU A 10 -13.53 -8.61 9.35
CA GLU A 10 -14.21 -8.78 8.08
C GLU A 10 -13.91 -7.55 7.24
N VAL A 11 -13.36 -7.75 6.04
CA VAL A 11 -12.95 -6.67 5.15
C VAL A 11 -13.52 -6.85 3.76
N VAL A 12 -13.79 -5.73 3.10
CA VAL A 12 -14.26 -5.69 1.72
C VAL A 12 -13.22 -4.94 0.89
N PRO A 13 -12.59 -5.57 -0.11
CA PRO A 13 -11.67 -4.91 -1.02
C PRO A 13 -12.39 -3.83 -1.83
N LEU A 14 -11.80 -2.64 -1.89
CA LEU A 14 -12.19 -1.54 -2.77
C LEU A 14 -11.42 -1.60 -4.09
N THR A 15 -10.23 -2.18 -4.09
CA THR A 15 -9.47 -2.50 -5.30
C THR A 15 -8.98 -3.95 -5.20
N PRO A 16 -8.65 -4.60 -6.33
CA PRO A 16 -8.27 -6.00 -6.28
C PRO A 16 -7.04 -6.25 -5.41
N ILE A 17 -7.06 -7.34 -4.66
CA ILE A 17 -5.89 -7.77 -3.89
C ILE A 17 -5.01 -8.64 -4.78
N TRP A 18 -3.70 -8.46 -4.64
CA TRP A 18 -2.70 -9.29 -5.28
C TRP A 18 -1.64 -9.66 -4.25
N THR A 19 -1.34 -10.94 -4.07
CA THR A 19 -0.39 -11.41 -3.04
C THR A 19 0.81 -12.16 -3.59
N ALA A 20 1.09 -12.00 -4.90
CA ALA A 20 2.15 -12.70 -5.62
C ALA A 20 2.02 -14.23 -5.65
N GLY A 21 2.93 -14.89 -6.37
CA GLY A 21 3.00 -16.34 -6.49
C GLY A 21 3.89 -16.72 -7.67
N VAL A 22 4.64 -17.84 -7.55
CA VAL A 22 5.67 -18.24 -8.51
C VAL A 22 5.10 -18.43 -9.94
N LYS A 23 3.83 -18.83 -10.04
CA LYS A 23 3.11 -19.02 -11.32
C LYS A 23 1.90 -18.09 -11.47
N GLY A 24 1.87 -16.99 -10.70
CA GLY A 24 0.68 -16.17 -10.49
C GLY A 24 0.02 -16.46 -9.14
N CYS A 25 -0.98 -15.65 -8.77
CA CYS A 25 -1.70 -15.78 -7.51
C CYS A 25 -2.84 -16.80 -7.66
N ASP A 26 -2.68 -17.97 -7.04
CA ASP A 26 -3.65 -19.07 -7.02
C ASP A 26 -4.47 -19.12 -5.72
N ARG A 27 -3.99 -18.46 -4.67
CA ARG A 27 -4.64 -18.21 -3.39
C ARG A 27 -4.09 -16.95 -2.75
N ILE A 28 -4.74 -16.46 -1.69
CA ILE A 28 -4.15 -15.39 -0.91
C ILE A 28 -2.92 -15.93 -0.18
N HIS A 29 -1.77 -15.30 -0.41
CA HIS A 29 -0.56 -15.56 0.36
C HIS A 29 -0.51 -14.57 1.52
N GLU A 30 -0.76 -15.04 2.74
CA GLU A 30 -0.74 -14.21 3.95
C GLU A 30 0.61 -13.51 4.15
N THR A 31 1.70 -14.10 3.66
CA THR A 31 3.04 -13.51 3.69
C THR A 31 3.11 -12.15 3.00
N ALA A 32 2.34 -11.90 1.94
CA ALA A 32 2.32 -10.60 1.28
C ALA A 32 1.61 -9.53 2.14
N ILE A 33 0.52 -9.91 2.82
CA ILE A 33 -0.18 -9.01 3.77
C ILE A 33 0.72 -8.72 4.98
N ILE A 34 1.39 -9.74 5.50
CA ILE A 34 2.39 -9.60 6.57
C ILE A 34 3.53 -8.67 6.13
N GLY A 35 3.96 -8.76 4.87
CA GLY A 35 4.96 -7.86 4.28
C GLY A 35 4.51 -6.39 4.29
N SER A 36 3.27 -6.11 3.90
CA SER A 36 2.70 -4.76 3.99
C SER A 36 2.66 -4.25 5.43
N LEU A 37 2.18 -5.08 6.36
CA LEU A 37 2.14 -4.74 7.79
C LEU A 37 3.55 -4.44 8.34
N ARG A 38 4.54 -5.25 7.98
CA ARG A 38 5.93 -5.07 8.40
C ARG A 38 6.50 -3.75 7.90
N PHE A 39 6.33 -3.44 6.62
CA PHE A 39 6.82 -2.20 6.02
C PHE A 39 6.27 -0.98 6.77
N TRP A 40 4.96 -0.91 6.97
CA TRP A 40 4.35 0.21 7.70
C TRP A 40 4.74 0.25 9.17
N TYR A 41 5.01 -0.89 9.80
CA TYR A 41 5.53 -0.93 11.17
C TYR A 41 6.92 -0.32 11.25
N GLU A 42 7.82 -0.65 10.33
CA GLU A 42 9.15 -0.05 10.25
C GLU A 42 9.04 1.47 10.03
N THR A 43 8.16 1.91 9.14
CA THR A 43 7.87 3.32 8.84
C THR A 43 7.34 4.11 10.04
N VAL A 44 6.46 3.51 10.85
CA VAL A 44 5.96 4.12 12.10
C VAL A 44 7.06 4.21 13.15
N ILE A 45 7.82 3.13 13.37
CA ILE A 45 8.91 3.11 14.35
C ILE A 45 9.94 4.19 14.06
N ARG A 46 10.33 4.40 12.80
CA ARG A 46 11.28 5.46 12.43
C ARG A 46 10.71 6.86 12.71
N ALA A 47 9.44 7.09 12.39
CA ALA A 47 8.80 8.39 12.61
C ALA A 47 8.65 8.73 14.11
N LEU A 48 8.59 7.71 14.97
CA LEU A 48 8.62 7.87 16.43
C LEU A 48 10.05 8.04 16.99
N GLY A 49 11.07 8.17 16.14
CA GLY A 49 12.47 8.35 16.53
C GLY A 49 13.21 7.03 16.82
N GLY A 50 12.60 5.89 16.51
CA GLY A 50 13.19 4.56 16.68
C GLY A 50 14.04 4.10 15.50
N GLN A 51 14.64 2.92 15.65
CA GLN A 51 15.49 2.28 14.63
C GLN A 51 14.85 0.99 14.14
N ALA A 52 14.72 0.84 12.82
CA ALA A 52 14.16 -0.34 12.18
C ALA A 52 14.91 -0.69 10.88
N CYS A 53 14.97 -1.99 10.57
CA CYS A 53 15.67 -2.50 9.39
C CYS A 53 15.15 -1.89 8.08
N SER A 54 16.07 -1.57 7.16
CA SER A 54 15.70 -1.07 5.83
C SER A 54 14.85 -2.06 5.04
N PRO A 55 13.78 -1.59 4.38
CA PRO A 55 12.99 -2.42 3.48
C PRO A 55 13.58 -2.56 2.06
N ILE A 56 14.61 -1.77 1.69
CA ILE A 56 15.09 -1.60 0.30
C ILE A 56 16.53 -2.08 0.09
N ASP A 57 17.30 -2.28 1.16
CA ASP A 57 18.63 -2.85 1.03
C ASP A 57 18.54 -4.22 0.32
N LYS A 58 19.26 -4.36 -0.81
CA LYS A 58 19.25 -5.55 -1.69
C LYS A 58 19.65 -6.82 -0.95
N ASP A 59 20.30 -6.64 0.19
CA ASP A 59 20.58 -7.69 1.15
C ASP A 59 19.60 -7.64 2.34
N TYR A 60 18.29 -7.57 2.06
CA TYR A 60 17.19 -7.47 3.02
C TYR A 60 17.54 -8.10 4.38
N HIS A 61 17.54 -7.23 5.40
CA HIS A 61 18.15 -7.37 6.73
C HIS A 61 19.59 -6.87 6.91
N ARG A 62 20.37 -6.47 5.90
CA ARG A 62 21.71 -5.91 6.13
C ARG A 62 21.64 -4.53 6.77
N SER A 63 22.52 -4.30 7.74
CA SER A 63 22.93 -2.95 8.12
C SER A 63 23.72 -2.33 6.97
N PRO A 64 23.93 -1.00 6.93
CA PRO A 64 24.85 -0.34 6.00
C PRO A 64 26.29 -0.90 6.02
N ARG A 65 26.61 -1.86 6.90
CA ARG A 65 27.89 -2.58 7.01
C ARG A 65 27.81 -4.10 6.91
N GLY A 66 26.78 -4.70 6.30
CA GLY A 66 26.91 -6.11 5.89
C GLY A 66 26.26 -7.19 6.76
N LYS A 67 25.70 -6.87 7.94
CA LYS A 67 25.18 -7.89 8.88
C LYS A 67 23.66 -7.95 8.87
N LYS A 68 23.07 -9.15 8.91
CA LYS A 68 21.61 -9.34 8.93
C LYS A 68 21.02 -9.12 10.32
N CYS A 69 19.91 -8.39 10.49
CA CYS A 69 19.23 -8.31 11.78
C CYS A 69 18.64 -9.70 12.10
N GLY A 70 19.20 -10.37 13.10
CA GLY A 70 18.82 -11.74 13.44
C GLY A 70 19.32 -12.11 14.82
N LEU A 71 18.61 -12.99 15.51
CA LEU A 71 18.95 -13.38 16.88
C LEU A 71 20.33 -14.02 16.94
N GLU A 72 20.67 -14.82 15.93
CA GLU A 72 21.99 -15.45 15.76
C GLU A 72 23.13 -14.45 15.53
N THR A 73 22.81 -13.26 15.01
CA THR A 73 23.79 -12.18 14.84
C THR A 73 24.01 -11.36 16.11
N THR A 74 23.08 -11.49 17.07
CA THR A 74 23.30 -11.02 18.43
C THR A 74 24.19 -12.08 19.11
N ARG A 75 25.40 -11.69 19.50
CA ARG A 75 26.36 -12.60 20.16
C ARG A 75 25.82 -13.35 21.39
N THR A 76 24.69 -12.88 21.93
CA THR A 76 24.08 -13.33 23.19
C THR A 76 22.71 -13.98 23.02
N GLY A 77 22.16 -14.07 21.80
CA GLY A 77 20.78 -14.54 21.58
C GLY A 77 19.73 -13.64 22.25
N ASP A 78 20.02 -12.35 22.36
CA ASP A 78 19.24 -11.40 23.15
C ASP A 78 18.21 -10.68 22.27
N ILE A 79 16.94 -10.89 22.57
CA ILE A 79 15.80 -10.34 21.82
C ILE A 79 15.78 -8.81 21.89
N GLU A 80 16.30 -8.22 22.98
CA GLU A 80 16.37 -6.76 23.14
C GLU A 80 17.34 -6.11 22.15
N LYS A 81 18.23 -6.88 21.51
CA LYS A 81 19.13 -6.36 20.47
C LYS A 81 18.51 -6.38 19.07
N LEU A 82 17.33 -6.99 18.91
CA LEU A 82 16.57 -6.93 17.67
C LEU A 82 15.81 -5.60 17.58
N CYS A 83 15.68 -5.06 16.37
CA CYS A 83 14.82 -3.90 16.16
C CYS A 83 13.34 -4.23 16.43
N PRO A 84 12.49 -3.26 16.81
CA PRO A 84 11.09 -3.51 17.15
C PRO A 84 10.32 -4.29 16.06
N ALA A 85 10.57 -3.98 14.79
CA ALA A 85 9.95 -4.70 13.68
C ALA A 85 10.35 -6.19 13.63
N CYS A 86 11.64 -6.52 13.84
CA CYS A 86 12.09 -7.91 13.91
C CYS A 86 11.53 -8.64 15.14
N ARG A 87 11.37 -7.96 16.29
CA ARG A 87 10.73 -8.55 17.47
C ARG A 87 9.27 -8.95 17.17
N MET A 88 8.54 -8.12 16.44
CA MET A 88 7.13 -8.35 16.13
C MET A 88 6.92 -9.34 14.96
N PHE A 89 7.60 -9.12 13.85
CA PHE A 89 7.42 -9.84 12.58
C PHE A 89 8.39 -11.00 12.35
N GLY A 90 9.35 -11.20 13.24
CA GLY A 90 10.35 -12.25 13.14
C GLY A 90 11.57 -11.87 12.30
N CYS A 91 12.62 -12.68 12.45
CA CYS A 91 13.87 -12.65 11.70
C CYS A 91 14.57 -14.01 11.85
N THR A 92 15.76 -14.18 11.28
CA THR A 92 16.55 -15.42 11.49
C THR A 92 16.76 -15.68 12.98
N GLY A 93 16.45 -16.90 13.44
CA GLY A 93 16.51 -17.30 14.85
C GLY A 93 15.36 -16.81 15.74
N TRP A 94 14.39 -16.04 15.22
CA TRP A 94 13.25 -15.54 15.99
C TRP A 94 11.93 -15.59 15.19
N SER A 95 10.97 -16.39 15.66
CA SER A 95 9.64 -16.43 15.06
C SER A 95 8.80 -15.19 15.42
N ARG A 96 7.96 -14.73 14.49
CA ARG A 96 6.98 -13.67 14.70
C ARG A 96 6.07 -13.90 15.92
N LYS A 97 5.57 -12.82 16.52
CA LYS A 97 4.68 -12.86 17.69
C LYS A 97 3.23 -13.23 17.38
N PHE A 98 2.81 -13.16 16.11
CA PHE A 98 1.44 -13.46 15.69
C PHE A 98 1.38 -14.35 14.45
N PHE A 99 0.32 -15.14 14.35
CA PHE A 99 -0.12 -15.82 13.14
C PHE A 99 -1.18 -14.97 12.44
N LEU A 100 -1.13 -14.88 11.10
CA LEU A 100 -2.15 -14.21 10.29
C LEU A 100 -2.74 -15.26 9.36
N ARG A 101 -4.07 -15.34 9.31
CA ARG A 101 -4.81 -16.30 8.50
C ARG A 101 -5.91 -15.60 7.73
N VAL A 102 -6.11 -15.98 6.46
CA VAL A 102 -7.31 -15.62 5.72
C VAL A 102 -8.27 -16.81 5.73
N LYS A 103 -9.47 -16.64 6.32
CA LYS A 103 -10.44 -17.74 6.53
C LYS A 103 -11.43 -17.91 5.38
N LYS A 104 -11.82 -16.81 4.74
CA LYS A 104 -12.73 -16.80 3.61
C LYS A 104 -11.98 -16.24 2.43
N GLU A 105 -11.71 -17.07 1.44
CA GLU A 105 -10.98 -16.62 0.26
C GLU A 105 -11.94 -15.88 -0.69
N PRO A 106 -11.54 -14.71 -1.20
CA PRO A 106 -12.24 -13.99 -2.24
C PRO A 106 -12.24 -14.75 -3.56
N GLN A 107 -13.14 -14.38 -4.47
CA GLN A 107 -13.16 -14.95 -5.82
C GLN A 107 -11.91 -14.54 -6.60
N ILE A 108 -11.35 -15.49 -7.35
CA ILE A 108 -10.23 -15.24 -8.25
C ILE A 108 -10.78 -14.81 -9.59
N GLN A 109 -10.44 -13.59 -10.00
CA GLN A 109 -10.73 -13.06 -11.32
C GLN A 109 -9.56 -12.19 -11.79
N ARG A 110 -8.77 -12.73 -12.73
CA ARG A 110 -7.57 -12.06 -13.19
C ARG A 110 -7.91 -10.98 -14.20
N ILE A 111 -7.54 -9.74 -13.90
CA ILE A 111 -7.55 -8.64 -14.88
C ILE A 111 -6.14 -8.46 -15.41
N THR A 112 -6.01 -8.29 -16.71
CA THR A 112 -4.77 -7.88 -17.35
C THR A 112 -4.96 -6.61 -18.17
N ALA A 113 -3.92 -5.77 -18.23
CA ALA A 113 -3.84 -4.68 -19.22
C ALA A 113 -2.79 -5.01 -20.25
N SER A 114 -3.15 -4.81 -21.51
CA SER A 114 -2.24 -4.84 -22.64
C SER A 114 -1.45 -3.53 -22.67
N THR A 115 -0.13 -3.64 -22.64
CA THR A 115 0.78 -2.50 -22.80
C THR A 115 1.90 -2.83 -23.77
N HIS A 116 2.37 -1.82 -24.51
CA HIS A 116 3.48 -2.00 -25.43
C HIS A 116 4.81 -1.95 -24.69
N HIS A 117 5.59 -3.03 -24.77
CA HIS A 117 6.90 -3.10 -24.13
C HIS A 117 7.99 -2.65 -25.09
N HIS A 118 8.46 -1.41 -24.93
CA HIS A 118 9.43 -0.78 -25.84
C HIS A 118 10.71 -1.60 -26.08
N LYS A 119 11.32 -2.20 -25.04
CA LYS A 119 12.56 -2.99 -25.21
C LYS A 119 12.32 -4.31 -25.95
N LEU A 120 11.13 -4.90 -25.82
CA LEU A 120 10.80 -6.20 -26.44
C LEU A 120 10.06 -6.02 -27.76
N LYS A 121 9.75 -4.76 -28.15
CA LYS A 121 8.99 -4.39 -29.35
C LYS A 121 7.69 -5.19 -29.52
N ARG A 122 7.04 -5.55 -28.41
CA ARG A 122 5.81 -6.38 -28.40
C ARG A 122 4.84 -5.93 -27.33
N THR A 123 3.56 -6.24 -27.54
CA THR A 123 2.53 -6.08 -26.51
C THR A 123 2.70 -7.15 -25.45
N ILE A 124 2.66 -6.75 -24.18
CA ILE A 124 2.66 -7.64 -23.01
C ILE A 124 1.37 -7.45 -22.22
N LYS A 125 0.93 -8.49 -21.53
CA LYS A 125 -0.20 -8.44 -20.59
C LYS A 125 0.33 -8.32 -19.18
N ILE A 126 -0.06 -7.27 -18.46
CA ILE A 126 0.32 -7.05 -17.07
C ILE A 126 -0.87 -7.40 -16.19
N PRO A 127 -0.73 -8.30 -15.18
CA PRO A 127 -1.81 -8.56 -14.24
C PRO A 127 -2.03 -7.34 -13.35
N ILE A 128 -3.27 -6.90 -13.28
CA ILE A 128 -3.71 -5.72 -12.55
C ILE A 128 -4.37 -6.09 -11.21
N GLY A 129 -4.89 -7.31 -11.09
CA GLY A 129 -5.53 -7.78 -9.88
C GLY A 129 -6.02 -9.22 -10.03
N ASP A 130 -6.05 -9.97 -8.92
CA ASP A 130 -6.47 -11.37 -8.91
C ASP A 130 -7.67 -11.62 -7.97
N PHE A 131 -7.70 -11.03 -6.76
CA PHE A 131 -8.72 -11.35 -5.74
C PHE A 131 -9.78 -10.28 -5.54
N TRP A 132 -11.04 -10.73 -5.43
CA TRP A 132 -12.23 -9.88 -5.33
C TRP A 132 -13.25 -10.38 -4.30
N GLY A 133 -13.86 -9.44 -3.57
CA GLY A 133 -14.96 -9.72 -2.66
C GLY A 133 -14.54 -9.91 -1.20
N PRO A 134 -15.53 -10.05 -0.29
CA PRO A 134 -15.28 -9.99 1.15
C PRO A 134 -14.43 -11.15 1.65
N LEU A 135 -13.52 -10.87 2.57
CA LEU A 135 -12.65 -11.86 3.21
C LEU A 135 -12.52 -11.58 4.71
N THR A 136 -12.12 -12.60 5.46
CA THR A 136 -11.89 -12.51 6.91
C THR A 136 -10.40 -12.68 7.19
N VAL A 137 -9.78 -11.67 7.80
CA VAL A 137 -8.38 -11.69 8.22
C VAL A 137 -8.32 -11.86 9.73
N GLU A 138 -7.66 -12.92 10.18
CA GLU A 138 -7.53 -13.27 11.58
C GLU A 138 -6.07 -13.13 12.04
N PHE A 139 -5.87 -12.36 13.11
CA PHE A 139 -4.63 -12.26 13.87
C PHE A 139 -4.75 -13.15 15.10
N ARG A 140 -3.84 -14.11 15.26
CA ARG A 140 -3.70 -14.92 16.47
C ARG A 140 -2.34 -14.67 17.10
N PHE A 141 -2.31 -14.07 18.28
CA PHE A 141 -1.06 -13.74 18.98
C PHE A 141 -0.51 -14.99 19.66
N LEU A 142 0.68 -15.44 19.25
CA LEU A 142 1.32 -16.67 19.74
C LEU A 142 2.29 -16.41 20.90
N LYS A 143 2.75 -15.16 21.05
CA LYS A 143 3.66 -14.71 22.11
C LYS A 143 3.07 -13.49 22.80
N LYS A 144 3.61 -13.15 23.97
CA LYS A 144 3.27 -11.89 24.65
C LYS A 144 3.66 -10.72 23.74
N CYS A 145 2.71 -9.80 23.56
CA CYS A 145 2.94 -8.50 22.94
C CYS A 145 2.77 -7.42 24.00
N ASP A 146 3.62 -6.41 23.90
CA ASP A 146 3.47 -5.19 24.68
C ASP A 146 2.26 -4.40 24.14
N PRO A 147 1.54 -3.64 24.99
CA PRO A 147 0.42 -2.82 24.55
C PRO A 147 0.76 -1.91 23.36
N GLU A 148 1.94 -1.30 23.37
CA GLU A 148 2.45 -0.38 22.36
C GLU A 148 2.66 -1.09 21.01
N GLU A 149 3.15 -2.34 21.00
CA GLU A 149 3.29 -3.14 19.78
C GLU A 149 1.92 -3.40 19.13
N ARG A 150 0.89 -3.66 19.94
CA ARG A 150 -0.48 -3.89 19.46
C ARG A 150 -1.15 -2.58 19.03
N GLN A 151 -0.88 -1.47 19.71
CA GLN A 151 -1.35 -0.13 19.32
C GLN A 151 -0.81 0.26 17.94
N ILE A 152 0.51 0.11 17.71
CA ILE A 152 1.11 0.38 16.39
C ILE A 152 0.48 -0.53 15.33
N LEU A 153 0.33 -1.82 15.60
CA LEU A 153 -0.23 -2.76 14.62
C LEU A 153 -1.72 -2.48 14.31
N ARG A 154 -2.52 -2.08 15.30
CA ARG A 154 -3.90 -1.62 15.11
C ARG A 154 -3.93 -0.36 14.24
N PHE A 155 -3.15 0.66 14.58
CA PHE A 155 -3.06 1.90 13.81
C PHE A 155 -2.71 1.62 12.34
N ILE A 156 -1.75 0.73 12.09
CA ILE A 156 -1.40 0.32 10.74
C ILE A 156 -2.59 -0.33 10.03
N TRP A 157 -3.28 -1.28 10.67
CA TRP A 157 -4.36 -2.02 10.03
C TRP A 157 -5.62 -1.18 9.81
N GLU A 158 -6.11 -0.53 10.87
CA GLU A 158 -7.40 0.17 10.89
C GLU A 158 -7.33 1.59 10.31
N THR A 159 -6.17 2.24 10.41
CA THR A 159 -5.99 3.62 9.93
C THR A 159 -5.18 3.64 8.65
N LEU A 160 -3.90 3.25 8.66
CA LEU A 160 -3.07 3.39 7.45
C LEU A 160 -3.58 2.53 6.28
N LEU A 161 -3.65 1.22 6.47
CA LEU A 161 -3.99 0.26 5.41
C LEU A 161 -5.46 0.32 4.99
N ALA A 162 -6.40 0.57 5.89
CA ALA A 162 -7.81 0.63 5.51
C ALA A 162 -8.21 2.00 4.93
N LYS A 163 -7.69 3.11 5.47
CA LYS A 163 -8.15 4.46 5.10
C LYS A 163 -7.30 5.12 4.01
N TYR A 164 -6.01 4.82 3.88
CA TYR A 164 -5.10 5.60 3.03
C TYR A 164 -4.36 4.79 1.98
N VAL A 165 -3.95 3.57 2.30
CA VAL A 165 -3.23 2.69 1.38
C VAL A 165 -3.91 1.33 1.26
N GLY A 166 -3.18 0.28 0.92
CA GLY A 166 -3.72 -1.07 0.74
C GLY A 166 -2.75 -2.17 1.17
N MET A 167 -3.22 -3.41 1.15
CA MET A 167 -2.46 -4.60 1.56
C MET A 167 -2.07 -5.51 0.38
N GLY A 168 -1.01 -6.29 0.59
CA GLY A 168 -0.48 -7.24 -0.40
C GLY A 168 0.62 -6.62 -1.26
N GLY A 169 0.85 -7.24 -2.41
CA GLY A 169 1.76 -6.74 -3.43
C GLY A 169 1.06 -5.80 -4.42
N LYS A 170 1.87 -5.08 -5.21
CA LYS A 170 1.38 -4.11 -6.21
C LYS A 170 0.47 -3.00 -5.68
N VAL A 171 0.55 -2.69 -4.38
CA VAL A 171 -0.17 -1.55 -3.79
C VAL A 171 0.20 -0.23 -4.47
N ALA A 172 1.48 -0.06 -4.85
CA ALA A 172 1.96 1.08 -5.63
C ALA A 172 1.39 1.19 -7.06
N GLN A 173 0.72 0.13 -7.54
CA GLN A 173 0.21 -0.01 -8.90
C GLN A 173 -1.31 -0.25 -8.95
N GLY A 174 -2.02 -0.02 -7.84
CA GLY A 174 -3.48 0.02 -7.87
C GLY A 174 -4.18 -0.87 -6.86
N GLY A 175 -3.48 -1.91 -6.38
CA GLY A 175 -4.11 -3.02 -5.65
C GLY A 175 -4.26 -2.79 -4.15
N GLY A 176 -5.12 -3.61 -3.56
CA GLY A 176 -5.13 -3.88 -2.12
C GLY A 176 -5.86 -2.89 -1.24
N LEU A 177 -6.54 -1.86 -1.77
CA LEU A 177 -7.39 -1.00 -0.95
C LEU A 177 -8.56 -1.83 -0.39
N PHE A 178 -8.93 -1.59 0.86
CA PHE A 178 -10.06 -2.26 1.49
C PHE A 178 -10.73 -1.37 2.52
N ARG A 179 -11.93 -1.78 2.93
CA ARG A 179 -12.61 -1.23 4.11
C ARG A 179 -12.82 -2.33 5.14
N VAL A 180 -12.71 -1.97 6.41
CA VAL A 180 -13.15 -2.82 7.52
C VAL A 180 -14.67 -2.70 7.62
N VAL A 181 -15.38 -3.83 7.64
CA VAL A 181 -16.84 -3.87 7.83
C VAL A 181 -17.24 -4.38 9.20
N ASN A 182 -16.39 -5.18 9.84
CA ASN A 182 -16.65 -5.73 11.16
C ASN A 182 -15.33 -6.11 11.85
N LEU A 183 -15.36 -6.08 13.18
CA LEU A 183 -14.28 -6.49 14.07
C LEU A 183 -14.84 -7.45 15.13
N LYS A 184 -14.20 -8.61 15.27
CA LYS A 184 -14.47 -9.58 16.33
C LYS A 184 -13.24 -9.70 17.21
N GLY A 185 -13.42 -9.49 18.52
CA GLY A 185 -12.33 -9.40 19.49
C GLY A 185 -11.90 -7.96 19.74
N LYS A 186 -10.80 -7.77 20.48
CA LYS A 186 -10.23 -6.45 20.76
C LYS A 186 -8.76 -6.46 20.36
N PHE A 187 -8.31 -5.44 19.64
CA PHE A 187 -6.90 -5.35 19.29
C PHE A 187 -6.04 -4.90 20.48
N ILE A 188 -6.64 -4.19 21.43
CA ILE A 188 -5.99 -3.56 22.60
C ILE A 188 -6.94 -3.66 23.80
N GLU A 189 -6.39 -3.70 25.02
CA GLU A 189 -7.18 -3.54 26.25
C GLU A 189 -7.65 -2.09 26.41
N ALA A 190 -8.62 -1.85 27.29
CA ALA A 190 -9.38 -0.59 27.41
C ALA A 190 -8.58 0.69 27.74
N ASP A 191 -7.26 0.61 27.91
CA ASP A 191 -6.39 1.75 28.24
C ASP A 191 -5.60 2.21 27.00
N GLU A 192 -6.32 2.62 25.95
CA GLU A 192 -5.74 3.12 24.70
C GLU A 192 -4.97 4.44 24.93
N GLU A 193 -5.46 5.28 25.83
CA GLU A 193 -4.92 6.61 26.11
C GLU A 193 -3.53 6.52 26.74
N LYS A 194 -3.34 5.63 27.73
CA LYS A 194 -2.03 5.39 28.33
C LYS A 194 -1.02 4.80 27.36
N ALA A 195 -1.43 3.88 26.48
CA ALA A 195 -0.53 3.29 25.50
C ALA A 195 0.01 4.33 24.50
N ASN A 196 -0.78 5.36 24.18
CA ASN A 196 -0.37 6.46 23.30
C ASN A 196 0.63 7.40 23.99
N GLU A 197 0.40 7.75 25.26
CA GLU A 197 1.33 8.59 26.03
C GLU A 197 2.71 7.94 26.19
N GLU A 198 2.73 6.62 26.43
CA GLU A 198 3.96 5.86 26.66
C GLU A 198 4.68 5.43 25.37
N LEU A 199 4.09 5.64 24.18
CA LEU A 199 4.55 5.05 22.92
C LEU A 199 5.96 5.53 22.51
N LYS A 200 6.22 6.84 22.58
CA LYS A 200 7.53 7.41 22.24
C LYS A 200 8.61 6.92 23.20
N ASP A 201 8.28 6.87 24.49
CA ASP A 201 9.22 6.38 25.50
C ASP A 201 9.46 4.87 25.35
N TRP A 202 8.43 4.11 24.98
CA TRP A 202 8.56 2.69 24.65
C TRP A 202 9.47 2.50 23.43
N VAL A 203 9.28 3.26 22.34
CA VAL A 203 10.16 3.20 21.17
C VAL A 203 11.59 3.54 21.56
N ALA A 204 11.80 4.60 22.34
CA ALA A 204 13.12 4.99 22.81
C ALA A 204 13.78 3.85 23.62
N ARG A 205 13.08 3.27 24.60
CA ARG A 205 13.57 2.12 25.40
C ARG A 205 13.84 0.89 24.53
N ALA A 206 12.89 0.53 23.66
CA ALA A 206 13.03 -0.61 22.77
C ALA A 206 14.23 -0.44 21.83
N CYS A 207 14.58 0.78 21.46
CA CYS A 207 15.73 1.06 20.60
C CYS A 207 17.06 1.30 21.36
N GLN A 208 17.08 1.48 22.68
CA GLN A 208 18.33 1.67 23.45
C GLN A 208 19.30 0.51 23.31
N ALA A 209 18.79 -0.73 23.31
CA ALA A 209 19.60 -1.94 23.16
C ALA A 209 19.81 -2.34 21.69
N VAL A 210 19.18 -1.64 20.74
CA VAL A 210 19.30 -1.91 19.31
C VAL A 210 20.67 -1.42 18.84
N ASN A 211 21.34 -2.26 18.06
CA ASN A 211 22.63 -1.87 17.48
C ASN A 211 22.41 -0.70 16.51
N ALA A 212 23.03 0.45 16.80
CA ALA A 212 22.90 1.69 16.02
C ALA A 212 23.18 1.54 14.51
N GLN A 213 23.81 0.44 14.11
CA GLN A 213 24.02 0.05 12.72
C GLN A 213 22.72 -0.28 11.96
N TRP A 214 21.55 -0.39 12.61
CA TRP A 214 20.28 -0.68 11.94
C TRP A 214 19.51 0.58 11.48
N ASN A 215 20.10 1.76 11.61
CA ASN A 215 19.41 3.00 11.29
C ASN A 215 19.42 3.28 9.78
N ASP A 216 18.22 3.40 9.21
CA ASP A 216 17.96 3.86 7.85
C ASP A 216 16.84 4.91 7.92
N PRO A 217 17.10 6.17 7.52
CA PRO A 217 16.13 7.26 7.57
C PRO A 217 15.08 7.23 6.44
N ASP A 218 15.12 6.23 5.57
CA ASP A 218 14.19 6.12 4.46
C ASP A 218 12.80 5.66 4.92
N PHE A 219 11.76 6.21 4.28
CA PHE A 219 10.34 5.87 4.51
C PHE A 219 9.87 6.07 5.95
N GLU A 220 10.14 7.23 6.54
CA GLU A 220 9.50 7.66 7.78
C GLU A 220 8.05 8.11 7.53
N LEU A 221 7.12 7.77 8.43
CA LEU A 221 5.70 8.10 8.25
C LEU A 221 5.46 9.62 8.20
N ASN A 222 6.14 10.41 9.02
CA ASN A 222 6.06 11.87 9.01
C ASN A 222 6.41 12.50 7.63
N LYS A 223 7.21 11.80 6.80
CA LYS A 223 7.52 12.19 5.42
C LYS A 223 6.48 11.71 4.41
N ALA A 224 5.39 11.09 4.83
CA ALA A 224 4.34 10.60 3.95
C ALA A 224 3.20 11.63 3.77
N LEU A 225 2.61 11.66 2.57
CA LEU A 225 1.42 12.44 2.25
C LEU A 225 0.38 11.52 1.62
N PHE A 226 -0.86 11.62 2.07
CA PHE A 226 -1.99 10.88 1.54
C PHE A 226 -3.00 11.84 0.92
N ARG A 227 -3.45 11.52 -0.29
CA ARG A 227 -4.43 12.29 -1.06
C ARG A 227 -5.52 11.37 -1.59
N GLU A 228 -6.76 11.82 -1.52
CA GLU A 228 -7.88 11.20 -2.22
C GLU A 228 -8.44 12.18 -3.26
N TYR A 229 -8.79 11.66 -4.43
CA TYR A 229 -9.30 12.43 -5.55
C TYR A 229 -10.64 11.84 -5.99
N SER A 230 -11.56 12.71 -6.39
CA SER A 230 -12.78 12.34 -7.11
C SER A 230 -12.59 12.57 -8.60
N LEU A 231 -13.07 11.63 -9.40
CA LEU A 231 -13.11 11.65 -10.85
C LEU A 231 -14.55 11.37 -11.29
N GLU A 232 -15.20 12.37 -11.88
CA GLU A 232 -16.54 12.28 -12.42
C GLU A 232 -16.50 12.26 -13.96
N PHE A 233 -17.13 11.26 -14.55
CA PHE A 233 -17.28 11.11 -15.99
C PHE A 233 -18.52 11.84 -16.52
N SER A 234 -18.45 12.32 -17.76
CA SER A 234 -19.57 12.99 -18.45
C SER A 234 -20.74 12.06 -18.78
N SER A 235 -20.55 10.75 -18.67
CA SER A 235 -21.55 9.71 -18.95
C SER A 235 -21.42 8.55 -17.96
N GLN A 236 -22.42 7.68 -17.92
CA GLN A 236 -22.39 6.46 -17.11
C GLN A 236 -21.16 5.62 -17.47
N ILE A 237 -20.42 5.18 -16.45
CA ILE A 237 -19.20 4.38 -16.63
C ILE A 237 -19.51 3.07 -17.35
N SER A 238 -20.67 2.45 -17.08
CA SER A 238 -21.12 1.27 -17.82
C SER A 238 -21.20 1.50 -19.33
N SER A 239 -21.76 2.63 -19.76
CA SER A 239 -21.83 3.03 -21.17
C SER A 239 -20.43 3.29 -21.75
N LEU A 240 -19.56 3.95 -20.99
CA LEU A 240 -18.20 4.24 -21.42
C LEU A 240 -17.36 2.97 -21.62
N LEU A 241 -17.52 1.99 -20.72
CA LEU A 241 -16.89 0.66 -20.84
C LEU A 241 -17.47 -0.12 -22.02
N PHE A 242 -18.78 -0.09 -22.23
CA PHE A 242 -19.44 -0.74 -23.37
C PHE A 242 -18.91 -0.24 -24.71
N HIS A 243 -18.75 1.08 -24.86
CA HIS A 243 -18.20 1.69 -26.08
C HIS A 243 -16.66 1.66 -26.14
N ARG A 244 -15.97 1.04 -25.18
CA ARG A 244 -14.50 1.03 -25.06
C ARG A 244 -13.86 2.43 -25.07
N ASN A 245 -14.58 3.43 -24.55
CA ASN A 245 -14.05 4.77 -24.37
C ASN A 245 -13.08 4.86 -23.18
N VAL A 246 -13.14 3.90 -22.26
CA VAL A 246 -12.21 3.76 -21.12
C VAL A 246 -11.79 2.29 -21.03
N CYS A 247 -10.59 2.04 -20.50
CA CYS A 247 -10.04 0.69 -20.34
C CYS A 247 -9.96 -0.11 -21.65
N SER A 248 -9.83 0.55 -22.81
CA SER A 248 -9.85 -0.10 -24.13
C SER A 248 -8.77 -1.16 -24.35
N ASN A 249 -7.66 -1.06 -23.61
CA ASN A 249 -6.54 -2.01 -23.62
C ASN A 249 -6.62 -3.08 -22.53
N HIS A 250 -7.72 -3.17 -21.77
CA HIS A 250 -7.87 -4.13 -20.69
C HIS A 250 -8.55 -5.42 -21.17
N GLU A 251 -8.06 -6.54 -20.67
CA GLU A 251 -8.59 -7.87 -20.91
C GLU A 251 -8.78 -8.58 -19.57
N VAL A 252 -9.99 -9.08 -19.35
CA VAL A 252 -10.33 -9.87 -18.15
C VAL A 252 -10.26 -11.34 -18.54
N GLN A 253 -9.52 -12.13 -17.77
CA GLN A 253 -9.45 -13.58 -17.93
C GLN A 253 -10.51 -14.24 -17.05
N GLY A 254 -11.28 -15.16 -17.63
CA GLY A 254 -12.38 -15.86 -16.97
C GLY A 254 -13.73 -15.56 -17.60
N GLU A 255 -14.82 -15.83 -16.87
CA GLU A 255 -16.19 -15.75 -17.37
C GLU A 255 -16.79 -14.34 -17.39
N SER A 256 -16.15 -13.34 -16.77
CA SER A 256 -16.68 -11.97 -16.72
C SER A 256 -15.78 -10.97 -17.43
N ASN A 257 -16.37 -9.85 -17.84
CA ASN A 257 -15.71 -8.76 -18.55
C ASN A 257 -15.53 -7.53 -17.63
N ILE A 258 -14.98 -6.44 -18.19
CA ILE A 258 -14.72 -5.20 -17.44
C ILE A 258 -16.00 -4.52 -16.93
N ILE A 259 -17.11 -4.67 -17.65
CA ILE A 259 -18.43 -4.13 -17.26
C ILE A 259 -18.97 -4.91 -16.07
N ASP A 260 -18.80 -6.24 -16.04
CA ASP A 260 -19.22 -7.08 -14.92
C ASP A 260 -18.46 -6.73 -13.64
N LEU A 261 -17.16 -6.47 -13.75
CA LEU A 261 -16.33 -6.04 -12.62
C LEU A 261 -16.77 -4.68 -12.07
N TRP A 262 -17.05 -3.73 -12.96
CA TRP A 262 -17.62 -2.44 -12.57
C TRP A 262 -18.98 -2.63 -11.87
N GLY A 263 -19.87 -3.45 -12.45
CA GLY A 263 -21.21 -3.70 -11.90
C GLY A 263 -21.16 -4.37 -10.51
N ARG A 264 -20.32 -5.39 -10.36
CA ARG A 264 -20.22 -6.21 -9.13
C ARG A 264 -19.41 -5.53 -8.03
N TYR A 265 -18.27 -4.96 -8.36
CA TYR A 265 -17.28 -4.49 -7.38
C TYR A 265 -17.09 -2.98 -7.38
N GLY A 266 -17.60 -2.26 -8.38
CA GLY A 266 -17.45 -0.81 -8.47
C GLY A 266 -16.02 -0.38 -8.73
N VAL A 267 -15.19 -1.21 -9.36
CA VAL A 267 -13.78 -0.91 -9.61
C VAL A 267 -13.53 -0.56 -11.06
N LEU A 268 -12.74 0.49 -11.28
CA LEU A 268 -12.24 0.89 -12.57
C LEU A 268 -10.69 0.82 -12.56
N PRO A 269 -10.08 -0.17 -13.25
CA PRO A 269 -8.67 -0.52 -13.06
C PRO A 269 -7.67 0.42 -13.76
N ILE A 270 -7.82 1.73 -13.61
CA ILE A 270 -7.08 2.77 -14.36
C ILE A 270 -5.85 3.35 -13.63
N ALA A 271 -5.27 2.61 -12.68
CA ALA A 271 -4.14 3.11 -11.89
C ALA A 271 -2.90 3.32 -12.76
N HIS A 272 -2.71 2.50 -13.80
CA HIS A 272 -1.60 2.62 -14.73
C HIS A 272 -1.70 3.89 -15.58
N GLU A 273 -2.90 4.24 -16.03
CA GLU A 273 -3.18 5.46 -16.79
C GLU A 273 -2.91 6.70 -15.92
N ILE A 274 -3.43 6.71 -14.69
CA ILE A 274 -3.17 7.79 -13.72
C ILE A 274 -1.67 7.89 -13.44
N ARG A 275 -1.00 6.75 -13.17
CA ARG A 275 0.45 6.69 -12.92
C ARG A 275 1.27 7.19 -14.12
N ARG A 276 0.84 6.92 -15.36
CA ARG A 276 1.48 7.43 -16.58
C ARG A 276 1.29 8.94 -16.73
N ALA A 277 0.11 9.45 -16.42
CA ALA A 277 -0.18 10.88 -16.46
C ALA A 277 0.75 11.67 -15.53
N ILE A 278 0.90 11.21 -14.28
CA ILE A 278 1.79 11.82 -13.28
C ILE A 278 3.27 11.59 -13.59
N ARG A 279 3.66 10.44 -14.14
CA ARG A 279 5.06 10.15 -14.52
C ARG A 279 5.57 11.12 -15.58
N GLY A 280 4.70 11.58 -16.47
CA GLY A 280 5.04 12.60 -17.47
C GLY A 280 5.29 14.00 -16.90
N THR A 281 5.22 14.19 -15.58
CA THR A 281 5.62 15.45 -14.92
C THR A 281 7.13 15.67 -15.02
N PHE A 282 7.91 14.59 -14.98
CA PHE A 282 9.36 14.68 -14.98
C PHE A 282 9.93 14.29 -16.34
N THR A 283 10.66 15.20 -16.97
CA THR A 283 11.38 14.97 -18.24
C THR A 283 12.74 14.30 -18.01
N ASN A 284 13.36 14.53 -16.85
CA ASN A 284 14.61 13.89 -16.44
C ASN A 284 14.39 12.41 -16.09
N GLN A 285 15.19 11.52 -16.69
CA GLN A 285 15.06 10.08 -16.49
C GLN A 285 15.45 9.63 -15.07
N ALA A 286 16.54 10.16 -14.51
CA ALA A 286 16.98 9.83 -13.16
C ALA A 286 15.92 10.22 -12.13
N LYS A 287 15.37 11.43 -12.23
CA LYS A 287 14.26 11.88 -11.37
C LYS A 287 13.02 10.98 -11.51
N ARG A 288 12.68 10.54 -12.72
CA ARG A 288 11.57 9.58 -12.92
C ARG A 288 11.83 8.24 -12.26
N HIS A 289 13.07 7.75 -12.32
CA HIS A 289 13.44 6.48 -11.72
C HIS A 289 13.40 6.58 -10.20
N HIS A 290 13.98 7.65 -9.62
CA HIS A 290 13.88 7.97 -8.20
C HIS A 290 12.43 7.97 -7.70
N VAL A 291 11.56 8.76 -8.33
CA VAL A 291 10.17 8.94 -7.86
C VAL A 291 9.30 7.69 -8.10
N PHE A 292 9.41 7.06 -9.26
CA PHE A 292 8.50 5.97 -9.67
C PHE A 292 9.07 4.56 -9.45
N GLY A 293 10.27 4.48 -8.88
CA GLY A 293 11.07 3.28 -8.81
C GLY A 293 11.64 2.87 -10.17
N SER A 294 12.66 2.04 -10.09
CA SER A 294 13.30 1.40 -11.24
C SER A 294 13.75 0.00 -10.87
N THR A 295 13.73 -0.90 -11.86
CA THR A 295 14.36 -2.22 -11.76
C THR A 295 15.40 -2.26 -12.88
N ASP A 296 16.63 -1.87 -12.58
CA ASP A 296 17.71 -1.86 -13.54
C ASP A 296 18.88 -2.78 -13.12
N ARG A 297 19.91 -2.86 -13.95
CA ARG A 297 21.06 -3.74 -13.67
C ARG A 297 21.89 -3.27 -12.47
N ASN A 298 21.73 -2.02 -12.04
CA ASN A 298 22.53 -1.37 -11.00
C ASN A 298 21.77 -1.29 -9.66
N GLY A 299 20.43 -1.34 -9.67
CA GLY A 299 19.58 -0.91 -8.56
C GLY A 299 18.15 -1.41 -8.72
N ASP A 300 17.55 -1.88 -7.63
CA ASP A 300 16.10 -1.81 -7.50
C ASP A 300 15.85 -0.56 -6.65
N GLU A 301 15.17 0.43 -7.21
CA GLU A 301 14.72 1.64 -6.49
C GLU A 301 13.23 1.48 -6.17
N ALA A 302 12.87 1.68 -4.91
CA ALA A 302 11.47 1.70 -4.50
C ALA A 302 10.74 2.91 -5.09
N SER A 303 9.42 2.80 -5.21
CA SER A 303 8.64 3.95 -5.64
C SER A 303 8.22 4.81 -4.46
N HIS A 304 8.47 6.11 -4.58
CA HIS A 304 7.99 7.14 -3.66
C HIS A 304 6.54 7.55 -3.90
N VAL A 305 5.89 6.99 -4.93
CA VAL A 305 4.52 7.31 -5.30
C VAL A 305 3.71 6.03 -5.45
N SER A 306 2.63 5.92 -4.71
CA SER A 306 1.62 4.87 -4.84
C SER A 306 0.34 5.46 -5.43
N VAL A 307 -0.28 4.75 -6.37
CA VAL A 307 -1.55 5.15 -6.98
C VAL A 307 -2.50 3.96 -6.93
N SER A 308 -3.71 4.15 -6.40
CA SER A 308 -4.74 3.11 -6.37
C SER A 308 -5.50 2.99 -7.69
N HIS A 309 -6.19 1.87 -7.91
CA HIS A 309 -7.28 1.85 -8.87
C HIS A 309 -8.41 2.76 -8.40
N CYS A 310 -9.25 3.14 -9.37
CA CYS A 310 -10.46 3.85 -9.06
C CYS A 310 -11.50 2.90 -8.48
N PHE A 311 -12.19 3.35 -7.45
CA PHE A 311 -13.26 2.61 -6.79
C PHE A 311 -14.50 3.50 -6.64
N ARG A 312 -15.69 2.91 -6.71
CA ARG A 312 -16.94 3.63 -6.55
C ARG A 312 -17.14 3.94 -5.07
N GLU A 313 -17.31 5.23 -4.79
CA GLU A 313 -17.78 5.70 -3.49
C GLU A 313 -19.29 6.02 -3.62
N GLY A 314 -20.12 5.43 -2.75
CA GLY A 314 -21.57 5.61 -2.79
C GLY A 314 -22.27 4.95 -3.98
N ASN A 315 -23.38 5.53 -4.43
CA ASN A 315 -24.28 4.96 -5.45
C ASN A 315 -24.13 5.58 -6.84
N SER A 316 -23.12 6.45 -7.05
CA SER A 316 -22.92 7.10 -8.34
C SER A 316 -22.44 6.10 -9.40
N GLY A 317 -23.05 6.16 -10.58
CA GLY A 317 -22.60 5.42 -11.77
C GLY A 317 -21.58 6.18 -12.63
N ARG A 318 -21.24 7.42 -12.24
CA ARG A 318 -20.36 8.34 -12.98
C ARG A 318 -19.15 8.80 -12.19
N GLU A 319 -19.16 8.65 -10.87
CA GLU A 319 -18.10 9.13 -10.00
C GLU A 319 -17.33 7.95 -9.41
N VAL A 320 -16.00 8.10 -9.41
CA VAL A 320 -15.08 7.17 -8.77
C VAL A 320 -14.02 7.94 -8.00
N HIS A 321 -13.49 7.32 -6.96
CA HIS A 321 -12.42 7.86 -6.16
C HIS A 321 -11.13 7.10 -6.41
N PHE A 322 -9.99 7.75 -6.25
CA PHE A 322 -8.68 7.09 -6.19
C PHE A 322 -7.77 7.78 -5.20
N ARG A 323 -6.78 7.04 -4.70
CA ARG A 323 -5.83 7.49 -3.70
C ARG A 323 -4.44 7.58 -4.30
N VAL A 324 -3.71 8.60 -3.87
CA VAL A 324 -2.28 8.75 -4.15
C VAL A 324 -1.56 8.95 -2.83
N ALA A 325 -0.53 8.15 -2.59
CA ALA A 325 0.37 8.32 -1.46
C ALA A 325 1.76 8.72 -1.97
N TYR A 326 2.38 9.66 -1.30
CA TYR A 326 3.72 10.18 -1.59
C TYR A 326 4.61 9.95 -0.38
N PHE A 327 5.86 9.53 -0.60
CA PHE A 327 6.90 9.46 0.41
C PHE A 327 8.01 10.42 0.06
N LEU A 328 8.15 11.49 0.84
CA LEU A 328 9.12 12.55 0.58
C LEU A 328 10.51 12.15 1.07
N ASP A 329 11.52 12.68 0.39
CA ASP A 329 12.93 12.59 0.77
C ASP A 329 13.70 13.81 0.22
N ASP A 330 15.02 13.82 0.41
CA ASP A 330 15.90 14.90 -0.08
C ASP A 330 15.83 15.09 -1.61
N GLY A 331 15.50 14.01 -2.32
CA GLY A 331 15.40 13.97 -3.78
C GLY A 331 13.98 14.11 -4.31
N PHE A 332 12.93 14.23 -3.49
CA PHE A 332 11.53 14.31 -3.87
C PHE A 332 10.72 15.05 -2.79
N GLY A 333 10.45 16.33 -3.04
CA GLY A 333 9.84 17.24 -2.06
C GLY A 333 8.48 17.79 -2.46
N MET A 334 7.93 18.70 -1.65
CA MET A 334 6.60 19.28 -1.85
C MET A 334 6.46 20.01 -3.20
N THR A 335 7.53 20.65 -3.71
CA THR A 335 7.52 21.28 -5.04
C THR A 335 7.24 20.26 -6.14
N ASP A 336 7.80 19.05 -6.03
CA ASP A 336 7.55 17.96 -6.97
C ASP A 336 6.11 17.44 -6.85
N VAL A 337 5.61 17.29 -5.61
CA VAL A 337 4.21 16.91 -5.36
C VAL A 337 3.26 17.92 -5.97
N ASN A 338 3.45 19.22 -5.74
CA ASN A 338 2.63 20.27 -6.32
C ASN A 338 2.65 20.24 -7.86
N ALA A 339 3.80 19.93 -8.47
CA ALA A 339 3.91 19.76 -9.92
C ALA A 339 3.14 18.52 -10.41
N ILE A 340 3.21 17.41 -9.68
CA ILE A 340 2.41 16.20 -9.95
C ILE A 340 0.93 16.51 -9.85
N GLU A 341 0.48 17.14 -8.76
CA GLU A 341 -0.93 17.46 -8.50
C GLU A 341 -1.48 18.41 -9.58
N LYS A 342 -0.71 19.44 -9.97
CA LYS A 342 -1.07 20.33 -11.10
C LYS A 342 -1.26 19.57 -12.40
N ASN A 343 -0.37 18.62 -12.70
CA ASN A 343 -0.48 17.81 -13.92
C ASN A 343 -1.61 16.78 -13.86
N LEU A 344 -1.85 16.20 -12.68
CA LEU A 344 -2.91 15.24 -12.43
C LEU A 344 -4.28 15.91 -12.61
N LEU A 345 -4.47 17.09 -12.06
CA LEU A 345 -5.73 17.86 -12.14
C LEU A 345 -5.99 18.46 -13.53
N ASN A 346 -5.07 18.31 -14.48
CA ASN A 346 -5.32 18.65 -15.88
C ASN A 346 -6.19 17.56 -16.54
N LYS A 347 -7.51 17.81 -16.61
CA LYS A 347 -8.49 16.90 -17.21
C LYS A 347 -8.11 16.44 -18.61
N SER A 348 -7.78 17.36 -19.51
CA SER A 348 -7.42 17.06 -20.91
C SER A 348 -6.23 16.11 -21.01
N ARG A 349 -5.24 16.28 -20.12
CA ARG A 349 -4.09 15.38 -20.04
C ARG A 349 -4.50 13.98 -19.60
N LEU A 350 -5.27 13.85 -18.51
CA LEU A 350 -5.72 12.54 -18.02
C LEU A 350 -6.64 11.84 -19.05
N GLU A 351 -7.53 12.59 -19.71
CA GLU A 351 -8.37 12.10 -20.80
C GLU A 351 -7.56 11.43 -21.91
N GLY A 352 -6.44 12.04 -22.31
CA GLY A 352 -5.55 11.48 -23.34
C GLY A 352 -4.96 10.11 -22.96
N PHE A 353 -4.84 9.80 -21.66
CA PHE A 353 -4.42 8.47 -21.20
C PHE A 353 -5.59 7.49 -21.07
N LEU A 354 -6.76 7.96 -20.64
CA LEU A 354 -7.96 7.12 -20.49
C LEU A 354 -8.57 6.73 -21.84
N ASN A 355 -8.53 7.64 -22.81
CA ASN A 355 -9.10 7.45 -24.14
C ASN A 355 -8.18 7.97 -25.26
N PRO A 356 -7.05 7.27 -25.56
CA PRO A 356 -6.06 7.76 -26.52
C PRO A 356 -6.58 7.93 -27.96
N LYS A 357 -7.72 7.32 -28.30
CA LYS A 357 -8.30 7.30 -29.66
C LYS A 357 -9.64 8.02 -29.76
N GLY A 358 -10.16 8.56 -28.65
CA GLY A 358 -11.52 9.12 -28.61
C GLY A 358 -11.56 10.64 -28.57
N LYS A 359 -12.79 11.17 -28.52
CA LYS A 359 -13.08 12.61 -28.47
C LYS A 359 -12.87 13.15 -27.04
N ALA A 360 -12.48 14.42 -26.95
CA ALA A 360 -12.37 15.16 -25.68
C ALA A 360 -13.72 15.27 -24.95
N GLY A 361 -13.69 15.56 -23.64
CA GLY A 361 -14.90 15.76 -22.83
C GLY A 361 -15.44 14.48 -22.17
N LEU A 362 -14.54 13.54 -21.86
CA LEU A 362 -14.84 12.32 -21.11
C LEU A 362 -14.98 12.60 -19.61
N ILE A 363 -14.18 13.53 -19.08
CA ILE A 363 -14.12 13.89 -17.66
C ILE A 363 -14.96 15.15 -17.44
N GLN A 364 -16.05 15.00 -16.69
CA GLN A 364 -16.88 16.11 -16.22
C GLN A 364 -16.16 16.89 -15.13
N ASN A 365 -15.72 16.18 -14.09
CA ASN A 365 -15.06 16.76 -12.93
C ASN A 365 -13.86 15.95 -12.47
N LEU A 366 -12.85 16.63 -11.94
CA LEU A 366 -11.67 16.03 -11.34
C LEU A 366 -11.16 16.97 -10.27
N GLY A 367 -11.03 16.48 -9.04
CA GLY A 367 -10.65 17.31 -7.91
C GLY A 367 -10.09 16.50 -6.76
N MET A 368 -9.25 17.15 -5.97
CA MET A 368 -8.78 16.61 -4.69
C MET A 368 -9.88 16.79 -3.63
N ILE A 369 -10.09 15.77 -2.81
CA ILE A 369 -11.07 15.78 -1.72
C ILE A 369 -10.36 16.27 -0.45
N SER A 370 -10.47 17.57 -0.16
CA SER A 370 -9.72 18.25 0.91
C SER A 370 -9.84 17.57 2.28
N GLY A 371 -11.04 17.14 2.69
CA GLY A 371 -11.29 16.47 3.97
C GLY A 371 -10.69 15.06 4.11
N LYS A 372 -10.19 14.48 3.01
CA LYS A 372 -9.60 13.13 2.96
C LYS A 372 -8.08 13.16 2.68
N SER A 373 -7.48 14.34 2.67
CA SER A 373 -6.02 14.50 2.59
C SER A 373 -5.42 14.59 3.99
N ARG A 374 -4.30 13.88 4.23
CA ARG A 374 -3.57 13.88 5.50
C ARG A 374 -2.07 13.79 5.28
N THR A 375 -1.28 14.40 6.15
CA THR A 375 0.15 14.08 6.28
C THR A 375 0.31 12.90 7.24
N GLY A 376 1.43 12.18 7.17
CA GLY A 376 1.71 11.17 8.18
C GLY A 376 1.97 11.76 9.57
N GLU A 377 2.42 13.01 9.66
CA GLU A 377 2.48 13.75 10.93
C GLU A 377 1.10 13.94 11.55
N ASP A 378 0.09 14.30 10.74
CA ASP A 378 -1.29 14.40 11.23
C ASP A 378 -1.80 13.05 11.74
N LEU A 379 -1.48 11.95 11.04
CA LEU A 379 -1.90 10.61 11.48
C LEU A 379 -1.20 10.18 12.77
N LEU A 380 0.08 10.51 12.94
CA LEU A 380 0.84 10.23 14.16
C LEU A 380 0.43 11.10 15.35
N ARG A 381 -0.29 12.20 15.12
CA ARG A 381 -0.76 13.11 16.18
C ARG A 381 -2.21 12.83 16.55
N ASP A 382 -3.04 12.55 15.55
CA ASP A 382 -4.49 12.50 15.71
C ASP A 382 -5.03 11.06 15.89
N GLU A 383 -4.27 10.04 15.48
CA GLU A 383 -4.76 8.64 15.37
C GLU A 383 -3.81 7.58 15.98
N LEU A 384 -2.60 7.97 16.41
CA LEU A 384 -1.64 7.16 17.15
C LEU A 384 -1.11 7.98 18.33
#